data_AF-A0A9W4XIK5-F1
#
_entry.id   AF-A0A9W4XIK5-F1
#
_cell.length_a   1.000
_cell.length_b   1.000
_cell.length_c   1.000
_cell.angle_alpha   90.00
_cell.angle_beta   90.00
_cell.angle_gamma   90.00
#
_symmetry.space_group_name_H-M   'P 1'
#
loop_
_entity.id
_entity.type
_entity.pdbx_description
1 polymer ?
#
loop_
_entity_poly.entity_id
_entity_poly.type
_entity_poly.pdbx_seq_one_letter_code
_entity_poly.pdbx_strand_id
1 'polypeptide(L)'
;MKKLLLMGAFALSLPTAVKAQQTVSQTTINRAINDAKQHFCTNGMSGFAKHIKNCYQKSGGVDKCLLEDISLSVFDHQFREAMKQQTGQEVPPSDVFFSQPVSEARYKKYFLPKFGNNNKGYSYLKPGIIQVTDTMGKCLDNTEKQAKTTTTRATTVSEAVVSEAVTDTKASFCSNSNKGNLTLKRLDFAQHILGCYSHSEQSPDKLPVCILEDLSFWVFDKNSRAASPIYDQNYPGDKQFFSAVDFNDRLQEYIAPHFGYLPDALNYFDPGINKVTDTMLSCVK
;
A
#
# COMPACT_ATOMS: atom_id res chain seq x y z
N MET A 1 -37.72 -77.36 7.59
CA MET A 1 -36.85 -76.63 6.63
C MET A 1 -37.08 -75.13 6.79
N LYS A 2 -35.98 -74.35 6.88
CA LYS A 2 -35.82 -72.88 6.65
C LYS A 2 -36.78 -71.92 7.41
N LYS A 3 -36.33 -71.29 8.50
CA LYS A 3 -35.61 -69.98 8.61
C LYS A 3 -36.32 -68.82 7.89
N LEU A 4 -36.75 -67.79 8.63
CA LEU A 4 -36.11 -66.45 8.64
C LEU A 4 -36.81 -65.55 9.68
N LEU A 5 -36.09 -65.21 10.76
CA LEU A 5 -36.40 -64.09 11.64
C LEU A 5 -35.90 -62.82 10.94
N LEU A 6 -36.80 -61.91 10.56
CA LEU A 6 -36.45 -60.57 10.12
C LEU A 6 -36.07 -59.75 11.37
N MET A 7 -34.78 -59.68 11.68
CA MET A 7 -34.26 -58.63 12.56
C MET A 7 -34.03 -57.37 11.73
N GLY A 8 -34.87 -56.37 11.96
CA GLY A 8 -34.64 -55.01 11.49
C GLY A 8 -33.40 -54.45 12.17
N ALA A 9 -32.27 -54.48 11.47
CA ALA A 9 -31.08 -53.74 11.86
C ALA A 9 -31.34 -52.25 11.60
N PHE A 10 -31.71 -51.52 12.65
CA PHE A 10 -31.50 -50.07 12.67
C PHE A 10 -29.99 -49.83 12.66
N ALA A 11 -29.44 -49.59 11.48
CA ALA A 11 -28.12 -49.00 11.34
C ALA A 11 -28.18 -47.58 11.92
N LEU A 12 -27.90 -47.46 13.21
CA LEU A 12 -27.48 -46.21 13.84
C LEU A 12 -26.15 -45.81 13.17
N SER A 13 -26.23 -45.10 12.04
CA SER A 13 -25.11 -44.35 11.53
C SER A 13 -24.80 -43.27 12.56
N LEU A 14 -23.85 -43.57 13.45
CA LEU A 14 -23.23 -42.57 14.30
C LEU A 14 -22.81 -41.41 13.40
N PRO A 15 -23.20 -40.16 13.70
CA PRO A 15 -22.67 -39.02 12.98
C PRO A 15 -21.15 -39.09 13.15
N THR A 16 -20.45 -39.28 12.04
CA THR A 16 -18.99 -39.13 11.99
C THR A 16 -18.72 -37.72 12.49
N ALA A 17 -18.29 -37.61 13.75
CA ALA A 17 -17.83 -36.37 14.32
C ALA A 17 -16.67 -35.91 13.45
N VAL A 18 -16.94 -34.96 12.55
CA VAL A 18 -15.92 -34.21 11.84
C VAL A 18 -15.03 -33.68 12.94
N LYS A 19 -13.79 -34.17 13.03
CA LYS A 19 -12.80 -33.61 13.95
C LYS A 19 -12.76 -32.12 13.64
N ALA A 20 -13.33 -31.30 14.52
CA ALA A 20 -13.36 -29.87 14.34
C ALA A 20 -11.91 -29.42 14.16
N GLN A 21 -11.57 -28.95 12.96
CA GLN A 21 -10.23 -28.48 12.67
C GLN A 21 -9.96 -27.33 13.65
N GLN A 22 -8.90 -27.44 14.44
CA GLN A 22 -8.56 -26.42 15.42
C GLN A 22 -8.12 -25.18 14.64
N THR A 23 -8.90 -24.10 14.71
CA THR A 23 -8.65 -22.81 14.04
C THR A 23 -8.47 -21.72 15.08
N VAL A 24 -7.95 -20.56 14.67
CA VAL A 24 -7.94 -19.35 15.49
C VAL A 24 -9.34 -19.05 16.07
N SER A 25 -9.38 -18.58 17.33
CA SER A 25 -10.65 -18.34 18.03
C SER A 25 -11.38 -17.11 17.50
N GLN A 26 -12.72 -17.14 17.51
CA GLN A 26 -13.54 -16.00 17.07
C GLN A 26 -13.23 -14.72 17.87
N THR A 27 -12.94 -14.83 19.17
CA THR A 27 -12.51 -13.69 20.00
C THR A 27 -11.23 -13.05 19.49
N THR A 28 -10.30 -13.83 18.95
CA THR A 28 -9.07 -13.32 18.35
C THR A 28 -9.34 -12.67 17.01
N ILE A 29 -10.19 -13.29 16.18
CA ILE A 29 -10.64 -12.71 14.91
C ILE A 29 -11.31 -11.34 15.13
N ASN A 30 -12.28 -11.26 16.06
CA ASN A 30 -13.00 -10.01 16.33
C ASN A 30 -12.07 -8.89 16.83
N ARG A 31 -11.06 -9.22 17.63
CA ARG A 31 -10.05 -8.25 18.05
C ARG A 31 -9.22 -7.75 16.87
N ALA A 32 -8.75 -8.65 16.00
CA ALA A 32 -8.01 -8.26 14.79
C ALA A 32 -8.85 -7.41 13.83
N ILE A 33 -10.15 -7.69 13.70
CA ILE A 33 -11.08 -6.85 12.92
C ILE A 33 -11.21 -5.45 13.52
N ASN A 34 -11.34 -5.34 14.84
CA ASN A 34 -11.43 -4.04 15.50
C ASN A 34 -10.13 -3.24 15.34
N ASP A 35 -8.98 -3.91 15.44
CA ASP A 35 -7.69 -3.28 15.22
C ASP A 35 -7.52 -2.83 13.77
N ALA A 36 -7.98 -3.61 12.79
CA ALA A 36 -8.03 -3.18 11.39
C ALA A 36 -8.92 -1.93 11.23
N LYS A 37 -10.12 -1.92 11.82
CA LYS A 37 -11.00 -0.73 11.82
C LYS A 37 -10.32 0.50 12.41
N GLN A 38 -9.60 0.33 13.52
CA GLN A 38 -8.99 1.44 14.24
C GLN A 38 -7.72 1.97 13.54
N HIS A 39 -6.88 1.06 13.04
CA HIS A 39 -5.54 1.40 12.59
C HIS A 39 -5.42 1.40 11.07
N PHE A 40 -5.99 0.41 10.39
CA PHE A 40 -5.96 0.35 8.93
C PHE A 40 -6.91 1.38 8.31
N CYS A 41 -8.16 1.43 8.77
CA CYS A 41 -9.15 2.29 8.12
C CYS A 41 -8.91 3.78 8.39
N THR A 42 -8.16 4.11 9.44
CA THR A 42 -7.78 5.49 9.77
C THR A 42 -6.47 5.89 9.08
N ASN A 43 -5.47 4.99 9.06
CA ASN A 43 -4.09 5.33 8.72
C ASN A 43 -3.48 4.42 7.62
N GLY A 44 -4.33 3.70 6.88
CA GLY A 44 -3.91 2.82 5.80
C GLY A 44 -3.02 1.65 6.22
N MET A 45 -2.29 1.13 5.24
CA MET A 45 -1.41 -0.03 5.41
C MET A 45 -0.27 0.25 6.39
N SER A 46 0.32 1.44 6.35
CA SER A 46 1.46 1.83 7.20
C SER A 46 1.04 1.92 8.68
N GLY A 47 -0.13 2.49 8.96
CA GLY A 47 -0.69 2.54 10.30
C GLY A 47 -0.95 1.17 10.90
N PHE A 48 -1.48 0.24 10.08
CA PHE A 48 -1.69 -1.13 10.54
C PHE A 48 -0.37 -1.90 10.69
N ALA A 49 0.60 -1.71 9.80
CA ALA A 49 1.95 -2.27 9.95
C ALA A 49 2.63 -1.81 11.24
N LYS A 50 2.52 -0.53 11.60
CA LYS A 50 3.02 0.03 12.87
C LYS A 50 2.33 -0.61 14.08
N HIS A 51 1.02 -0.80 14.02
CA HIS A 51 0.26 -1.53 15.05
C HIS A 51 0.76 -2.96 15.22
N ILE A 52 0.96 -3.69 14.12
CA ILE A 52 1.44 -5.08 14.16
C ILE A 52 2.86 -5.16 14.75
N LYS A 53 3.77 -4.24 14.36
CA LYS A 53 5.11 -4.12 14.97
C LYS A 53 5.00 -3.97 16.50
N ASN A 54 4.12 -3.09 16.99
CA ASN A 54 3.88 -2.90 18.41
C ASN A 54 3.23 -4.13 19.08
N CYS A 55 2.34 -4.84 18.38
CA CYS A 55 1.72 -6.08 18.86
C CYS A 55 2.78 -7.13 19.18
N TYR A 56 3.74 -7.35 18.27
CA TYR A 56 4.85 -8.29 18.51
C TYR A 56 5.74 -7.90 19.68
N GLN A 57 5.99 -6.60 19.89
CA GLN A 57 6.80 -6.11 21.01
C GLN A 57 6.10 -6.32 22.37
N LYS A 58 4.79 -6.11 22.45
CA LYS A 58 4.03 -6.20 23.70
C LYS A 58 3.65 -7.64 24.08
N SER A 59 3.34 -8.47 23.09
CA SER A 59 2.70 -9.76 23.33
C SER A 59 3.45 -10.96 22.76
N GLY A 60 4.59 -10.77 22.08
CA GLY A 60 5.51 -11.87 21.76
C GLY A 60 5.04 -12.88 20.72
N GLY A 61 4.22 -12.48 19.74
CA GLY A 61 3.77 -13.38 18.65
C GLY A 61 2.53 -14.23 18.99
N VAL A 62 1.59 -13.65 19.73
CA VAL A 62 0.25 -14.24 19.94
C VAL A 62 -0.50 -14.37 18.62
N ASP A 63 -1.50 -15.28 18.59
CA ASP A 63 -2.30 -15.58 17.38
C ASP A 63 -2.89 -14.33 16.73
N LYS A 64 -3.23 -13.31 17.53
CA LYS A 64 -3.73 -12.03 17.03
C LYS A 64 -2.71 -11.31 16.14
N CYS A 65 -1.46 -11.14 16.60
CA CYS A 65 -0.44 -10.41 15.83
C CYS A 65 -0.09 -11.18 14.54
N LEU A 66 0.01 -12.51 14.62
CA LEU A 66 0.26 -13.37 13.47
C LEU A 66 -0.90 -13.31 12.46
N LEU A 67 -2.14 -13.30 12.95
CA LEU A 67 -3.32 -13.14 12.13
C LEU A 67 -3.30 -11.79 11.38
N GLU A 68 -3.02 -10.70 12.09
CA GLU A 68 -2.97 -9.35 11.51
C GLU A 68 -1.83 -9.22 10.47
N ASP A 69 -0.62 -9.72 10.77
CA ASP A 69 0.54 -9.70 9.87
C ASP A 69 0.27 -10.44 8.56
N ILE A 70 -0.24 -11.67 8.65
CA ILE A 70 -0.57 -12.46 7.46
C ILE A 70 -1.73 -11.83 6.70
N SER A 71 -2.74 -11.29 7.38
CA SER A 71 -3.86 -10.61 6.71
C SER A 71 -3.38 -9.40 5.92
N LEU A 72 -2.55 -8.56 6.52
CA LEU A 72 -2.00 -7.38 5.85
C LEU A 72 -1.08 -7.77 4.67
N SER A 73 -0.30 -8.84 4.80
CA SER A 73 0.54 -9.36 3.71
C SER A 73 -0.29 -9.92 2.54
N VAL A 74 -1.38 -10.64 2.84
CA VAL A 74 -2.32 -11.14 1.80
C VAL A 74 -2.99 -9.96 1.09
N PHE A 75 -3.41 -8.95 1.85
CA PHE A 75 -4.01 -7.74 1.30
C PHE A 75 -3.05 -6.98 0.38
N ASP A 76 -1.81 -6.74 0.82
CA ASP A 76 -0.75 -6.10 0.00
C ASP A 76 -0.55 -6.86 -1.32
N HIS A 77 -0.44 -8.18 -1.26
CA HIS A 77 -0.28 -9.00 -2.46
C HIS A 77 -1.48 -8.89 -3.40
N GLN A 78 -2.71 -9.00 -2.89
CA GLN A 78 -3.93 -8.86 -3.70
C GLN A 78 -4.02 -7.48 -4.35
N PHE A 79 -3.67 -6.43 -3.60
CA PHE A 79 -3.60 -5.08 -4.11
C PHE A 79 -2.58 -4.94 -5.25
N ARG A 80 -1.34 -5.42 -5.05
CA ARG A 80 -0.29 -5.37 -6.07
C ARG A 80 -0.64 -6.15 -7.33
N GLU A 81 -1.27 -7.32 -7.19
CA GLU A 81 -1.76 -8.10 -8.32
C GLU A 81 -2.88 -7.37 -9.08
N ALA A 82 -3.84 -6.78 -8.37
CA ALA A 82 -4.88 -5.97 -9.01
C ALA A 82 -4.29 -4.78 -9.78
N MET A 83 -3.32 -4.08 -9.17
CA MET A 83 -2.58 -2.99 -9.81
C MET A 83 -1.85 -3.44 -11.07
N LYS A 84 -1.17 -4.60 -11.01
CA LYS A 84 -0.48 -5.19 -12.16
C LYS A 84 -1.44 -5.55 -13.29
N GLN A 85 -2.61 -6.10 -12.96
CA GLN A 85 -3.63 -6.43 -13.96
C GLN A 85 -4.21 -5.18 -14.64
N GLN A 86 -4.39 -4.09 -13.89
CA GLN A 86 -4.97 -2.85 -14.43
C GLN A 86 -3.96 -2.01 -15.21
N THR A 87 -2.71 -1.93 -14.74
CA THR A 87 -1.70 -0.99 -15.26
C THR A 87 -0.62 -1.66 -16.11
N GLY A 88 -0.56 -3.00 -16.11
CA GLY A 88 0.53 -3.76 -16.72
C GLY A 88 1.85 -3.68 -15.95
N GLN A 89 1.88 -3.03 -14.78
CA GLN A 89 3.12 -2.76 -14.05
C GLN A 89 3.06 -3.28 -12.61
N GLU A 90 4.15 -3.91 -12.18
CA GLU A 90 4.28 -4.39 -10.81
C GLU A 90 4.61 -3.22 -9.86
N VAL A 91 3.83 -3.10 -8.80
CA VAL A 91 4.05 -2.10 -7.75
C VAL A 91 4.96 -2.72 -6.69
N PRO A 92 6.05 -2.07 -6.25
CA PRO A 92 6.86 -2.60 -5.16
C PRO A 92 6.10 -2.57 -3.82
N PRO A 93 6.53 -3.35 -2.82
CA PRO A 93 5.89 -3.36 -1.50
C PRO A 93 5.88 -1.98 -0.85
N SER A 94 4.78 -1.65 -0.16
CA SER A 94 4.48 -0.28 0.28
C SER A 94 5.20 0.21 1.54
N ASP A 95 5.89 -0.68 2.27
CA ASP A 95 6.55 -0.41 3.55
C ASP A 95 7.74 -1.38 3.70
N VAL A 96 8.81 -0.95 4.37
CA VAL A 96 9.92 -1.81 4.80
C VAL A 96 9.42 -3.05 5.57
N PHE A 97 8.27 -2.96 6.24
CA PHE A 97 7.56 -4.06 6.87
C PHE A 97 7.31 -5.24 5.92
N PHE A 98 7.07 -4.96 4.63
CA PHE A 98 6.85 -5.97 3.59
C PHE A 98 8.13 -6.34 2.84
N SER A 99 9.25 -5.66 3.09
CA SER A 99 10.52 -6.05 2.49
C SER A 99 10.85 -7.49 2.86
N GLN A 100 11.40 -8.23 1.89
CA GLN A 100 11.71 -9.65 2.07
C GLN A 100 12.56 -9.92 3.32
N PRO A 101 13.65 -9.17 3.61
CA PRO A 101 14.45 -9.42 4.81
C PRO A 101 13.66 -9.27 6.12
N VAL A 102 12.79 -8.26 6.19
CA VAL A 102 12.03 -7.93 7.41
C VAL A 102 10.85 -8.89 7.59
N SER A 103 10.19 -9.28 6.51
CA SER A 103 9.15 -10.32 6.52
C SER A 103 9.72 -11.68 6.93
N GLU A 104 10.84 -12.11 6.34
CA GLU A 104 11.51 -13.36 6.69
C GLU A 104 11.96 -13.39 8.16
N ALA A 105 12.46 -12.27 8.68
CA ALA A 105 12.86 -12.17 10.08
C ALA A 105 11.67 -12.39 11.04
N ARG A 106 10.52 -11.75 10.78
CA ARG A 106 9.30 -11.97 11.60
C ARG A 106 8.78 -13.39 11.46
N TYR A 107 8.77 -13.91 10.24
CA TYR A 107 8.35 -15.27 9.95
C TYR A 107 9.16 -16.30 10.74
N LYS A 108 10.51 -16.22 10.69
CA LYS A 108 11.41 -17.11 11.42
C LYS A 108 11.28 -16.95 12.94
N LYS A 109 11.03 -15.73 13.43
CA LYS A 109 10.97 -15.43 14.86
C LYS A 109 9.65 -15.82 15.52
N TYR A 110 8.52 -15.61 14.84
CA TYR A 110 7.19 -15.72 15.47
C TYR A 110 6.32 -16.81 14.84
N PHE A 111 6.34 -16.96 13.52
CA PHE A 111 5.43 -17.88 12.82
C PHE A 111 5.95 -19.32 12.84
N LEU A 112 7.18 -19.53 12.37
CA LEU A 112 7.76 -20.87 12.21
C LEU A 112 7.86 -21.64 13.53
N PRO A 113 8.29 -21.03 14.66
CA PRO A 113 8.36 -21.75 15.94
C PRO A 113 6.99 -22.23 16.44
N LYS A 114 5.91 -21.53 16.06
CA LYS A 114 4.55 -21.87 16.50
C LYS A 114 3.89 -22.93 15.63
N PHE A 115 3.99 -22.79 14.30
CA PHE A 115 3.25 -23.64 13.37
C PHE A 115 4.10 -24.70 12.68
N GLY A 116 5.43 -24.57 12.72
CA GLY A 116 6.40 -25.45 12.07
C GLY A 116 6.46 -25.33 10.55
N ASN A 117 5.38 -24.92 9.88
CA ASN A 117 5.37 -24.61 8.44
C ASN A 117 4.19 -23.72 8.03
N ASN A 118 4.26 -23.21 6.80
CA ASN A 118 3.24 -22.35 6.18
C ASN A 118 1.86 -22.99 6.12
N ASN A 119 1.77 -24.23 5.66
CA ASN A 119 0.47 -24.87 5.40
C ASN A 119 -0.35 -25.01 6.69
N LYS A 120 0.30 -25.39 7.79
CA LYS A 120 -0.35 -25.51 9.11
C LYS A 120 -0.79 -24.15 9.64
N GLY A 121 0.09 -23.15 9.61
CA GLY A 121 -0.26 -21.82 10.13
C GLY A 121 -1.33 -21.14 9.28
N TYR A 122 -1.24 -21.22 7.95
CA TYR A 122 -2.26 -20.68 7.07
C TYR A 122 -3.61 -21.39 7.27
N SER A 123 -3.63 -22.72 7.35
CA SER A 123 -4.88 -23.46 7.63
C SER A 123 -5.51 -23.10 8.98
N TYR A 124 -4.68 -22.83 9.99
CA TYR A 124 -5.14 -22.41 11.32
C TYR A 124 -5.72 -20.98 11.31
N LEU A 125 -5.09 -20.05 10.56
CA LEU A 125 -5.44 -18.63 10.55
C LEU A 125 -6.48 -18.26 9.48
N LYS A 126 -6.64 -19.05 8.42
CA LYS A 126 -7.42 -18.74 7.20
C LYS A 126 -8.82 -18.16 7.47
N PRO A 127 -9.63 -18.71 8.39
CA PRO A 127 -10.96 -18.16 8.66
C PRO A 127 -10.92 -16.70 9.15
N GLY A 128 -9.89 -16.36 9.93
CA GLY A 128 -9.66 -15.00 10.38
C GLY A 128 -9.09 -14.11 9.29
N ILE A 129 -8.15 -14.62 8.49
CA ILE A 129 -7.45 -13.86 7.44
C ILE A 129 -8.47 -13.21 6.51
N ILE A 130 -9.41 -14.02 5.99
CA ILE A 130 -10.46 -13.57 5.07
C ILE A 130 -11.27 -12.42 5.68
N GLN A 131 -11.71 -12.56 6.94
CA GLN A 131 -12.54 -11.53 7.57
C GLN A 131 -11.80 -10.22 7.82
N VAL A 132 -10.51 -10.30 8.18
CA VAL A 132 -9.68 -9.11 8.38
C VAL A 132 -9.38 -8.44 7.04
N THR A 133 -9.03 -9.20 5.99
CA THR A 133 -8.82 -8.66 4.63
C THR A 133 -10.09 -8.03 4.05
N ASP A 134 -11.25 -8.65 4.23
CA ASP A 134 -12.53 -8.09 3.80
C ASP A 134 -12.86 -6.78 4.52
N THR A 135 -12.48 -6.67 5.80
CA THR A 135 -12.64 -5.43 6.56
C THR A 135 -11.73 -4.33 6.01
N MET A 136 -10.47 -4.64 5.73
CA MET A 136 -9.53 -3.70 5.10
C MET A 136 -10.03 -3.23 3.73
N GLY A 137 -10.55 -4.14 2.90
CA GLY A 137 -11.16 -3.80 1.61
C GLY A 137 -12.35 -2.86 1.74
N LYS A 138 -13.29 -3.16 2.66
CA LYS A 138 -14.45 -2.28 2.93
C LYS A 138 -14.05 -0.89 3.42
N CYS A 139 -12.90 -0.77 4.07
CA CYS A 139 -12.41 0.54 4.49
C CYS A 139 -11.98 1.38 3.30
N LEU A 140 -11.40 0.77 2.25
CA LEU A 140 -11.15 1.47 0.99
C LEU A 140 -12.46 1.88 0.30
N ASP A 141 -13.44 0.98 0.22
CA ASP A 141 -14.75 1.27 -0.39
C ASP A 141 -15.52 2.40 0.34
N ASN A 142 -15.37 2.47 1.67
CA ASN A 142 -16.01 3.52 2.48
C ASN A 142 -15.25 4.85 2.38
N THR A 143 -13.93 4.85 2.18
CA THR A 143 -13.17 6.05 1.83
C THR A 143 -13.57 6.56 0.45
N GLU A 144 -13.80 5.68 -0.54
CA GLU A 144 -14.40 6.06 -1.83
C GLU A 144 -15.79 6.70 -1.68
N LYS A 145 -16.65 6.12 -0.82
CA LYS A 145 -18.00 6.67 -0.57
C LYS A 145 -17.98 7.97 0.23
N GLN A 146 -17.10 8.11 1.22
CA GLN A 146 -16.96 9.36 1.98
C GLN A 146 -16.33 10.47 1.14
N ALA A 147 -15.40 10.16 0.23
CA ALA A 147 -14.93 11.09 -0.81
C ALA A 147 -16.05 11.50 -1.78
N LYS A 148 -17.09 10.68 -1.93
CA LYS A 148 -18.28 10.96 -2.76
C LYS A 148 -19.36 11.80 -2.06
N THR A 149 -19.38 11.91 -0.73
CA THR A 149 -20.43 12.62 0.02
C THR A 149 -20.13 14.08 0.36
N THR A 150 -19.05 14.67 -0.15
CA THR A 150 -18.83 16.11 0.02
C THR A 150 -18.32 16.73 -1.29
N THR A 151 -19.23 17.46 -1.92
CA THR A 151 -19.02 18.28 -3.13
C THR A 151 -18.89 17.47 -4.41
N THR A 152 -19.54 17.97 -5.48
CA THR A 152 -19.25 17.60 -6.87
C THR A 152 -17.76 17.84 -7.14
N ARG A 153 -16.90 16.90 -6.74
CA ARG A 153 -15.45 17.01 -6.96
C ARG A 153 -15.25 17.02 -8.47
N ALA A 154 -14.58 18.05 -8.98
CA ALA A 154 -14.16 18.08 -10.37
C ALA A 154 -13.49 16.74 -10.70
N THR A 155 -13.81 16.16 -11.86
CA THR A 155 -13.26 14.86 -12.29
C THR A 155 -11.78 14.94 -12.64
N THR A 156 -11.22 16.16 -12.68
CA THR A 156 -9.84 16.45 -13.03
C THR A 156 -9.29 17.59 -12.17
N VAL A 157 -7.98 17.59 -11.97
CA VAL A 157 -7.24 18.71 -11.37
C VAL A 157 -7.51 20.03 -12.10
N SER A 158 -7.53 21.15 -11.37
CA SER A 158 -7.79 22.47 -11.95
C SER A 158 -6.58 22.99 -12.75
N GLU A 159 -6.85 23.79 -13.79
CA GLU A 159 -5.77 24.39 -14.61
C GLU A 159 -4.86 25.33 -13.79
N ALA A 160 -5.38 25.92 -12.72
CA ALA A 160 -4.58 26.76 -11.81
C ALA A 160 -3.49 25.92 -11.11
N VAL A 161 -3.85 24.77 -10.55
CA VAL A 161 -2.90 23.83 -9.92
C VAL A 161 -1.88 23.34 -10.94
N VAL A 162 -2.32 23.01 -12.16
CA VAL A 162 -1.43 22.58 -13.24
C VAL A 162 -0.45 23.69 -13.64
N SER A 163 -0.95 24.91 -13.81
CA SER A 163 -0.13 26.07 -14.21
C SER A 163 0.92 26.42 -13.16
N GLU A 164 0.55 26.28 -11.89
CA GLU A 164 1.43 26.48 -10.75
C GLU A 164 2.53 25.42 -10.73
N ALA A 165 2.18 24.13 -10.78
CA ALA A 165 3.15 23.02 -10.82
C ALA A 165 4.12 23.14 -12.01
N VAL A 166 3.65 23.59 -13.18
CA VAL A 166 4.51 23.86 -14.33
C VAL A 166 5.47 25.03 -14.07
N THR A 167 5.02 26.07 -13.37
CA THR A 167 5.84 27.23 -13.02
C THR A 167 6.93 26.83 -12.03
N ASP A 168 6.56 26.09 -11.00
CA ASP A 168 7.46 25.58 -9.97
C ASP A 168 8.48 24.61 -10.57
N THR A 169 8.05 23.70 -11.45
CA THR A 169 8.94 22.82 -12.24
C THR A 169 9.94 23.61 -13.09
N LYS A 170 9.51 24.69 -13.75
CA LYS A 170 10.44 25.55 -14.51
C LYS A 170 11.44 26.25 -13.61
N ALA A 171 11.02 26.68 -12.44
CA ALA A 171 11.87 27.40 -11.49
C ALA A 171 12.91 26.50 -10.82
N SER A 172 12.55 25.26 -10.49
CA SER A 172 13.38 24.34 -9.71
C SER A 172 14.11 23.32 -10.59
N PHE A 173 13.39 22.54 -11.40
CA PHE A 173 13.96 21.50 -12.26
C PHE A 173 14.67 22.07 -13.51
N CYS A 174 14.06 23.07 -14.15
CA CYS A 174 14.60 23.66 -15.38
C CYS A 174 15.64 24.76 -15.15
N SER A 175 15.94 25.08 -13.90
CA SER A 175 16.88 26.15 -13.55
C SER A 175 18.25 25.96 -14.23
N ASN A 176 18.86 27.08 -14.61
CA ASN A 176 20.13 27.14 -15.35
C ASN A 176 21.36 26.88 -14.47
N SER A 177 21.22 26.77 -13.15
CA SER A 177 22.33 26.51 -12.23
C SER A 177 22.99 25.15 -12.45
N ASN A 178 22.26 24.19 -13.04
CA ASN A 178 22.69 22.80 -13.21
C ASN A 178 22.66 22.32 -14.67
N LYS A 179 23.01 23.18 -15.63
CA LYS A 179 23.00 22.85 -17.07
C LYS A 179 23.75 21.54 -17.36
N GLY A 180 23.03 20.57 -17.93
CA GLY A 180 23.56 19.28 -18.39
C GLY A 180 23.68 18.19 -17.32
N ASN A 181 23.36 18.48 -16.05
CA ASN A 181 23.45 17.49 -14.97
C ASN A 181 22.04 17.08 -14.47
N LEU A 182 21.49 16.02 -15.07
CA LEU A 182 20.17 15.47 -14.73
C LEU A 182 20.08 15.04 -13.26
N THR A 183 21.16 14.49 -12.72
CA THR A 183 21.34 14.12 -11.31
C THR A 183 21.04 15.32 -10.40
N LEU A 184 21.68 16.46 -10.62
CA LEU A 184 21.45 17.65 -9.79
C LEU A 184 20.05 18.24 -9.99
N LYS A 185 19.52 18.23 -11.21
CA LYS A 185 18.13 18.66 -11.48
C LYS A 185 17.10 17.82 -10.72
N ARG A 186 17.30 16.51 -10.65
CA ARG A 186 16.47 15.60 -9.86
C ARG A 186 16.55 15.91 -8.36
N LEU A 187 17.75 16.16 -7.84
CA LEU A 187 17.94 16.49 -6.42
C LEU A 187 17.25 17.80 -6.04
N ASP A 188 17.42 18.86 -6.84
CA ASP A 188 16.80 20.16 -6.57
C ASP A 188 15.28 20.05 -6.57
N PHE A 189 14.72 19.29 -7.51
CA PHE A 189 13.27 19.10 -7.60
C PHE A 189 12.72 18.23 -6.47
N ALA A 190 13.44 17.18 -6.08
CA ALA A 190 13.11 16.39 -4.89
C ALA A 190 13.06 17.27 -3.62
N GLN A 191 14.06 18.14 -3.43
CA GLN A 191 14.07 19.09 -2.31
C GLN A 191 12.91 20.09 -2.40
N HIS A 192 12.58 20.55 -3.61
CA HIS A 192 11.42 21.40 -3.83
C HIS A 192 10.11 20.71 -3.40
N ILE A 193 9.88 19.46 -3.82
CA ILE A 193 8.68 18.70 -3.43
C ILE A 193 8.60 18.53 -1.89
N LEU A 194 9.71 18.20 -1.22
CA LEU A 194 9.74 18.14 0.25
C LEU A 194 9.41 19.50 0.88
N GLY A 195 9.96 20.57 0.32
CA GLY A 195 9.62 21.94 0.69
C GLY A 195 8.13 22.21 0.51
N CYS A 196 7.54 21.80 -0.61
CA CYS A 196 6.12 21.97 -0.90
C CYS A 196 5.25 21.31 0.18
N TYR A 197 5.49 20.03 0.50
CA TYR A 197 4.71 19.32 1.52
C TYR A 197 4.81 19.97 2.91
N SER A 198 6.01 20.39 3.34
CA SER A 198 6.18 21.09 4.63
C SER A 198 5.46 22.44 4.73
N HIS A 199 5.22 23.11 3.60
CA HIS A 199 4.44 24.36 3.56
C HIS A 199 2.94 24.11 3.31
N SER A 200 2.56 22.96 2.76
CA SER A 200 1.16 22.61 2.48
C SER A 200 0.28 22.53 3.73
N GLU A 201 0.88 22.21 4.90
CA GLU A 201 0.20 22.25 6.20
C GLU A 201 -0.31 23.65 6.57
N GLN A 202 0.32 24.70 6.02
CA GLN A 202 -0.02 26.10 6.26
C GLN A 202 -0.91 26.69 5.16
N SER A 203 -1.02 26.01 4.02
CA SER A 203 -1.82 26.43 2.87
C SER A 203 -2.40 25.19 2.16
N PRO A 204 -3.61 24.75 2.51
CA PRO A 204 -4.20 23.52 1.96
C PRO A 204 -4.39 23.57 0.43
N ASP A 205 -4.43 24.76 -0.17
CA ASP A 205 -4.50 24.95 -1.62
C ASP A 205 -3.20 24.55 -2.34
N LYS A 206 -2.07 24.47 -1.61
CA LYS A 206 -0.78 23.99 -2.14
C LYS A 206 -0.68 22.48 -2.21
N LEU A 207 -1.45 21.75 -1.40
CA LEU A 207 -1.35 20.30 -1.34
C LEU A 207 -1.59 19.61 -2.70
N PRO A 208 -2.61 20.00 -3.51
CA PRO A 208 -2.78 19.46 -4.85
C PRO A 208 -1.61 19.74 -5.80
N VAL A 209 -0.90 20.86 -5.62
CA VAL A 209 0.31 21.20 -6.39
C VAL A 209 1.43 20.23 -6.04
N CYS A 210 1.71 20.06 -4.74
CA CYS A 210 2.76 19.14 -4.27
C CYS A 210 2.51 17.71 -4.73
N ILE A 211 1.26 17.24 -4.63
CA ILE A 211 0.87 15.89 -5.10
C ILE A 211 1.06 15.76 -6.60
N LEU A 212 0.63 16.75 -7.38
CA LEU A 212 0.79 16.73 -8.84
C LEU A 212 2.28 16.68 -9.23
N GLU A 213 3.13 17.46 -8.58
CA GLU A 213 4.58 17.48 -8.83
C GLU A 213 5.25 16.15 -8.46
N ASP A 214 4.92 15.59 -7.29
CA ASP A 214 5.46 14.31 -6.82
C ASP A 214 5.07 13.15 -7.76
N LEU A 215 3.80 13.10 -8.18
CA LEU A 215 3.33 12.10 -9.16
C LEU A 215 4.00 12.29 -10.53
N SER A 216 4.12 13.53 -11.01
CA SER A 216 4.76 13.85 -12.29
C SER A 216 6.25 13.50 -12.29
N PHE A 217 6.91 13.73 -11.17
CA PHE A 217 8.31 13.40 -10.99
C PHE A 217 8.56 11.91 -10.90
N TRP A 218 7.66 11.17 -10.22
CA TRP A 218 7.69 9.71 -10.19
C TRP A 218 7.55 9.11 -11.60
N VAL A 219 6.61 9.62 -12.42
CA VAL A 219 6.45 9.21 -13.83
C VAL A 219 7.70 9.55 -14.66
N PHE A 220 8.23 10.77 -14.51
CA PHE A 220 9.44 11.21 -15.19
C PHE A 220 10.67 10.34 -14.85
N ASP A 221 10.91 10.07 -13.57
CA ASP A 221 12.06 9.29 -13.11
C ASP A 221 11.97 7.85 -13.62
N LYS A 222 10.77 7.25 -13.58
CA LYS A 222 10.52 5.93 -14.16
C LYS A 222 10.82 5.86 -15.65
N ASN A 223 10.32 6.82 -16.42
CA ASN A 223 10.51 6.86 -17.88
C ASN A 223 11.98 7.10 -18.24
N SER A 224 12.69 7.94 -17.48
CA SER A 224 14.11 8.22 -17.73
C SER A 224 15.04 7.07 -17.33
N ARG A 225 14.73 6.32 -16.26
CA ARG A 225 15.45 5.08 -15.90
C ARG A 225 15.26 3.98 -16.94
N ALA A 226 14.05 3.83 -17.49
CA ALA A 226 13.78 2.86 -18.55
C ALA A 226 14.55 3.18 -19.85
N ALA A 227 14.84 4.46 -20.11
CA ALA A 227 15.54 4.91 -21.31
C ALA A 227 17.07 4.79 -21.24
N SER A 228 17.69 4.71 -20.05
CA SER A 228 19.14 4.51 -19.93
C SER A 228 19.57 3.88 -18.59
N PRO A 229 19.82 2.55 -18.56
CA PRO A 229 20.23 1.83 -17.35
C PRO A 229 21.68 2.12 -16.90
N ILE A 230 22.45 2.91 -17.65
CA ILE A 230 23.87 3.22 -17.36
C ILE A 230 24.02 4.30 -16.27
N TYR A 231 22.99 5.10 -16.02
CA TYR A 231 23.06 6.22 -15.07
C TYR A 231 22.96 5.82 -13.58
N ASP A 232 22.70 4.54 -13.27
CA ASP A 232 22.31 4.09 -11.92
C ASP A 232 23.48 3.61 -11.03
N GLN A 233 24.71 3.49 -11.55
CA GLN A 233 25.78 2.77 -10.81
C GLN A 233 26.62 3.62 -9.85
N ASN A 234 26.53 4.96 -9.88
CA ASN A 234 27.44 5.83 -9.12
C ASN A 234 26.72 6.91 -8.27
N TYR A 235 25.54 6.62 -7.73
CA TYR A 235 24.77 7.59 -6.96
C TYR A 235 24.72 7.24 -5.46
N PRO A 236 25.53 7.90 -4.59
CA PRO A 236 25.52 7.63 -3.15
C PRO A 236 24.41 8.40 -2.40
N GLY A 237 23.88 9.48 -2.99
CA GLY A 237 22.91 10.40 -2.35
C GLY A 237 21.42 10.06 -2.54
N ASP A 238 21.10 9.06 -3.37
CA ASP A 238 19.76 8.83 -3.93
C ASP A 238 18.82 7.93 -3.10
N LYS A 239 19.25 7.49 -1.90
CA LYS A 239 18.51 6.44 -1.18
C LYS A 239 17.33 6.90 -0.33
N GLN A 240 17.13 8.19 -0.11
CA GLN A 240 16.00 8.67 0.67
C GLN A 240 14.87 9.11 -0.26
N PHE A 241 14.86 10.31 -0.83
CA PHE A 241 13.68 10.79 -1.57
C PHE A 241 13.12 9.87 -2.68
N PHE A 242 14.00 9.22 -3.46
CA PHE A 242 13.64 8.31 -4.57
C PHE A 242 13.36 6.88 -4.13
N SER A 243 13.49 6.57 -2.85
CA SER A 243 13.19 5.25 -2.36
C SER A 243 11.68 5.00 -2.49
N ALA A 244 11.32 3.76 -2.82
CA ALA A 244 9.93 3.34 -2.78
C ALA A 244 9.32 3.58 -1.39
N VAL A 245 10.11 3.63 -0.32
CA VAL A 245 9.65 3.90 1.04
C VAL A 245 9.21 5.36 1.17
N ASP A 246 10.06 6.31 0.78
CA ASP A 246 9.78 7.74 0.97
C ASP A 246 8.63 8.23 0.06
N PHE A 247 8.51 7.70 -1.16
CA PHE A 247 7.32 7.97 -2.00
C PHE A 247 6.06 7.36 -1.39
N ASN A 248 6.13 6.14 -0.82
CA ASN A 248 4.97 5.53 -0.17
C ASN A 248 4.56 6.25 1.11
N ASP A 249 5.51 6.76 1.90
CA ASP A 249 5.20 7.57 3.09
C ASP A 249 4.40 8.81 2.68
N ARG A 250 4.83 9.53 1.63
CA ARG A 250 4.08 10.68 1.08
C ARG A 250 2.74 10.27 0.48
N LEU A 251 2.68 9.12 -0.20
CA LEU A 251 1.43 8.56 -0.71
C LEU A 251 0.43 8.31 0.43
N GLN A 252 0.88 7.75 1.54
CA GLN A 252 0.00 7.45 2.69
C GLN A 252 -0.38 8.71 3.48
N GLU A 253 0.54 9.67 3.62
CA GLU A 253 0.32 10.87 4.41
C GLU A 253 -0.53 11.92 3.67
N TYR A 254 -0.33 12.07 2.36
CA TYR A 254 -0.90 13.17 1.61
C TYR A 254 -1.88 12.73 0.52
N ILE A 255 -1.61 11.65 -0.19
CA ILE A 255 -2.39 11.26 -1.38
C ILE A 255 -3.59 10.41 -0.99
N ALA A 256 -3.39 9.31 -0.25
CA ALA A 256 -4.44 8.38 0.14
C ALA A 256 -5.56 9.03 0.98
N PRO A 257 -5.29 9.93 1.93
CA PRO A 257 -6.36 10.58 2.69
C PRO A 257 -7.27 11.45 1.83
N HIS A 258 -6.75 11.98 0.71
CA HIS A 258 -7.47 12.89 -0.17
C HIS A 258 -8.11 12.17 -1.35
N PHE A 259 -7.52 11.09 -1.84
CA PHE A 259 -7.94 10.41 -3.08
C PHE A 259 -8.24 8.93 -2.89
N GLY A 260 -8.17 8.39 -1.68
CA GLY A 260 -8.38 6.98 -1.37
C GLY A 260 -7.15 6.13 -1.69
N TYR A 261 -6.76 6.04 -2.96
CA TYR A 261 -5.62 5.25 -3.42
C TYR A 261 -4.98 5.83 -4.69
N LEU A 262 -3.78 5.34 -5.05
CA LEU A 262 -2.93 5.94 -6.09
C LEU A 262 -3.61 6.05 -7.48
N PRO A 263 -4.26 5.02 -8.04
CA PRO A 263 -5.03 5.12 -9.29
C PRO A 263 -6.02 6.27 -9.34
N ASP A 264 -6.76 6.54 -8.27
CA ASP A 264 -7.73 7.63 -8.24
C ASP A 264 -7.04 9.00 -8.28
N ALA A 265 -5.91 9.13 -7.57
CA ALA A 265 -5.06 10.31 -7.67
C ALA A 265 -4.49 10.46 -9.09
N LEU A 266 -3.96 9.38 -9.67
CA LEU A 266 -3.45 9.39 -11.04
C LEU A 266 -4.54 9.79 -12.04
N ASN A 267 -5.75 9.23 -11.94
CA ASN A 267 -6.89 9.59 -12.80
C ASN A 267 -7.30 11.06 -12.64
N TYR A 268 -7.34 11.56 -11.41
CA TYR A 268 -7.66 12.96 -11.13
C TYR A 268 -6.59 13.92 -11.67
N PHE A 269 -5.31 13.57 -11.53
CA PHE A 269 -4.17 14.40 -11.92
C PHE A 269 -3.66 14.15 -13.35
N ASP A 270 -4.14 13.11 -14.06
CA ASP A 270 -3.61 12.66 -15.36
C ASP A 270 -3.40 13.79 -16.38
N PRO A 271 -4.35 14.73 -16.58
CA PRO A 271 -4.14 15.84 -17.51
C PRO A 271 -2.98 16.77 -17.12
N GLY A 272 -2.75 16.92 -15.81
CA GLY A 272 -1.66 17.70 -15.25
C GLY A 272 -0.33 16.96 -15.27
N ILE A 273 -0.35 15.65 -14.96
CA ILE A 273 0.86 14.82 -14.85
C ILE A 273 1.66 14.89 -16.14
N ASN A 274 0.99 14.67 -17.27
CA ASN A 274 1.63 14.70 -18.58
C ASN A 274 2.24 16.09 -18.87
N LYS A 275 1.52 17.19 -18.58
CA LYS A 275 2.03 18.56 -18.80
C LYS A 275 3.28 18.87 -17.98
N VAL A 276 3.31 18.45 -16.71
CA VAL A 276 4.43 18.71 -15.80
C VAL A 276 5.61 17.80 -16.16
N THR A 277 5.38 16.51 -16.44
CA THR A 277 6.41 15.58 -16.93
C THR A 277 7.01 16.03 -18.26
N ASP A 278 6.21 16.49 -19.22
CA ASP A 278 6.68 17.04 -20.50
C ASP A 278 7.53 18.30 -20.30
N THR A 279 7.16 19.12 -19.32
CA THR A 279 7.97 20.28 -18.92
C THR A 279 9.34 19.82 -18.43
N MET A 280 9.42 18.83 -17.54
CA MET A 280 10.71 18.26 -17.10
C MET A 280 11.51 17.72 -18.29
N LEU A 281 10.89 16.93 -19.17
CA LEU A 281 11.54 16.36 -20.36
C LEU A 281 12.11 17.44 -21.29
N SER A 282 11.41 18.56 -21.45
CA SER A 282 11.88 19.69 -22.25
C SER A 282 13.16 20.34 -21.70
N CYS A 283 13.42 20.18 -20.41
CA CYS A 283 14.55 20.78 -19.71
C CYS A 283 15.79 19.87 -19.61
N VAL A 284 15.67 18.64 -20.11
CA VAL A 284 16.77 17.67 -20.22
C VAL A 284 17.38 17.66 -21.63
N LYS A 285 16.66 18.19 -22.63
CA LYS A 285 17.14 18.38 -24.00
C LYS A 285 18.10 19.57 -24.10
#